data_AF-A0A179CWM2-F1
#
_entry.id   AF-A0A179CWM2-F1
#
_cell.length_a   1.000
_cell.length_b   1.000
_cell.length_c   1.000
_cell.angle_alpha   90.00
_cell.angle_beta   90.00
_cell.angle_gamma   90.00
#
_symmetry.space_group_name_H-M   'P 1'
#
loop_
_entity.id
_entity.type
_entity.pdbx_description
1 polymer ?
#
loop_
_entity_poly.entity_id
_entity_poly.type
_entity_poly.pdbx_seq_one_letter_code
_entity_poly.pdbx_strand_id
1 'polypeptide(L)' 'MNSKDWTEDDVTLMKQLSALGLELSITGGIVPEDIHLFKEIKNAKAFIAGRALVGEKGKQTAEAIRAEIGKYWG' A
#
# COMPACT_ATOMS: atom_id res chain seq x y z
N MET A 1 13.96 7.13 15.46
CA MET A 1 12.91 6.15 15.11
C MET A 1 12.80 6.15 13.60
N ASN A 2 13.38 5.18 12.91
CA ASN A 2 13.14 5.01 11.48
C ASN A 2 11.72 4.46 11.32
N SER A 3 10.96 5.04 10.39
CA SER A 3 9.59 4.61 10.04
C SER A 3 9.61 3.13 9.70
N LYS A 4 8.81 2.34 10.44
CA LYS A 4 8.70 0.88 10.30
C LYS A 4 8.54 0.46 8.84
N ASP A 5 9.44 -0.41 8.39
CA ASP A 5 9.19 -1.29 7.24
C ASP A 5 8.02 -2.23 7.60
N TRP A 6 7.20 -2.58 6.61
CA TRP A 6 6.08 -3.50 6.78
C TRP A 6 6.59 -4.89 7.16
N THR A 7 6.12 -5.44 8.27
CA THR A 7 6.50 -6.79 8.69
C THR A 7 5.60 -7.84 8.05
N GLU A 8 6.08 -9.08 7.98
CA GLU A 8 5.26 -10.22 7.56
C GLU A 8 4.03 -10.40 8.45
N ASP A 9 4.14 -10.09 9.75
CA ASP A 9 3.04 -10.15 10.70
C ASP A 9 1.96 -9.11 10.37
N ASP A 10 2.34 -7.87 10.02
CA ASP A 10 1.39 -6.84 9.60
C ASP A 10 0.58 -7.30 8.38
N VAL A 11 1.28 -7.83 7.37
CA VAL A 11 0.66 -8.34 6.14
C VAL A 11 -0.22 -9.55 6.42
N THR A 12 0.16 -10.42 7.35
CA THR A 12 -0.62 -11.59 7.76
C THR A 12 -1.93 -11.17 8.44
N LEU A 13 -1.88 -10.20 9.36
CA LEU A 13 -3.08 -9.66 9.99
C LEU A 13 -4.02 -9.01 8.97
N MET A 14 -3.49 -8.28 8.00
CA MET A 14 -4.31 -7.72 6.92
C MET A 14 -4.99 -8.81 6.08
N LYS A 15 -4.30 -9.89 5.73
CA LYS A 15 -4.92 -11.02 5.01
C LYS A 15 -6.08 -11.63 5.80
N GLN A 16 -5.95 -11.74 7.12
CA GLN A 16 -7.02 -12.23 7.98
C GLN A 16 -8.24 -11.29 7.96
N LEU A 17 -8.02 -9.97 8.04
CA LEU A 17 -9.11 -8.99 7.93
C LEU A 17 -9.80 -9.06 6.56
N SER A 18 -9.01 -9.19 5.49
CA SER A 18 -9.51 -9.38 4.12
C SER A 18 -10.35 -10.66 3.98
N ALA A 19 -9.91 -11.76 4.58
CA ALA A 19 -10.64 -13.03 4.58
C ALA A 19 -12.00 -12.96 5.30
N LEU A 20 -12.17 -12.01 6.24
CA LEU A 20 -13.47 -11.70 6.85
C LEU A 20 -14.39 -10.86 5.96
N GLY A 21 -13.94 -10.49 4.75
CA GLY A 21 -14.68 -9.68 3.80
C GLY A 21 -14.49 -8.17 3.98
N LEU A 22 -13.58 -7.73 4.85
CA LEU A 22 -13.33 -6.30 5.08
C LEU A 22 -12.47 -5.71 3.96
N GLU A 23 -12.99 -4.68 3.29
CA GLU A 23 -12.21 -3.85 2.37
C GLU A 23 -11.15 -3.03 3.14
N LEU A 24 -9.89 -3.12 2.74
CA LEU A 24 -8.79 -2.53 3.50
C LEU A 24 -8.29 -1.22 2.90
N SER A 25 -8.14 -0.20 3.74
CA SER A 25 -7.36 1.01 3.43
C SER A 25 -6.00 0.90 4.11
N ILE A 26 -4.93 0.87 3.32
CA ILE A 26 -3.57 0.61 3.79
C ILE A 26 -2.80 1.93 3.85
N THR A 27 -2.17 2.24 4.99
CA THR A 27 -1.51 3.52 5.26
C THR A 27 -0.29 3.35 6.14
N GLY A 28 0.61 4.34 6.10
CA GLY A 28 1.87 4.34 6.85
C GLY A 28 3.05 4.16 5.91
N GLY A 29 3.70 5.28 5.54
CA GLY A 29 4.95 5.24 4.78
C GLY A 29 4.86 4.66 3.36
N ILE A 30 3.67 4.54 2.75
CA ILE A 30 3.50 3.94 1.43
C ILE A 30 4.41 4.60 0.37
N VAL A 31 5.26 3.76 -0.23
CA VAL A 31 6.09 4.06 -1.39
C VAL A 31 5.85 2.99 -2.48
N PRO A 32 6.18 3.26 -3.76
CA PRO A 32 5.96 2.30 -4.85
C PRO A 32 6.54 0.91 -4.57
N GLU A 33 7.73 0.87 -3.96
CA GLU A 33 8.48 -0.36 -3.71
C GLU A 33 7.73 -1.33 -2.79
N ASP A 34 6.85 -0.83 -1.91
CA ASP A 34 6.13 -1.66 -0.94
C ASP A 34 4.83 -2.26 -1.48
N ILE A 35 4.30 -1.75 -2.60
CA ILE A 35 2.97 -2.14 -3.09
C ILE A 35 2.86 -3.66 -3.33
N HIS A 36 3.95 -4.29 -3.76
CA HIS A 36 3.99 -5.73 -4.02
C HIS A 36 3.77 -6.60 -2.78
N LEU A 37 4.03 -6.06 -1.57
CA LEU A 37 3.84 -6.78 -0.31
C LEU A 37 2.37 -7.13 -0.06
N PHE A 38 1.45 -6.30 -0.59
CA PHE A 38 0.02 -6.42 -0.34
C PHE A 38 -0.74 -7.21 -1.41
N LYS A 39 -0.08 -7.70 -2.47
CA LYS A 39 -0.69 -8.31 -3.68
C LYS A 39 -1.68 -9.47 -3.44
N GLU A 40 -1.60 -10.10 -2.27
CA GLU A 40 -2.48 -11.19 -1.86
C GLU A 40 -3.79 -10.70 -1.20
N ILE A 41 -3.86 -9.43 -0.79
CA ILE A 41 -5.05 -8.78 -0.23
C ILE A 41 -5.94 -8.32 -1.39
N LYS A 42 -6.81 -9.20 -1.88
CA LYS A 42 -7.59 -8.94 -3.11
C LYS A 42 -8.60 -7.80 -2.98
N ASN A 43 -9.05 -7.49 -1.78
CA ASN A 43 -9.99 -6.40 -1.49
C ASN A 43 -9.32 -5.16 -0.86
N ALA A 44 -8.04 -4.92 -1.19
CA ALA A 44 -7.40 -3.64 -0.90
C ALA A 44 -8.15 -2.52 -1.66
N LYS A 45 -8.73 -1.58 -0.91
CA LYS A 45 -9.59 -0.52 -1.44
C LYS A 45 -8.82 0.74 -1.78
N ALA A 46 -7.88 1.11 -0.93
CA ALA A 46 -7.11 2.32 -1.07
C ALA A 46 -5.72 2.17 -0.44
N PHE A 47 -4.74 2.82 -1.06
CA PHE A 47 -3.44 3.10 -0.48
C PHE A 47 -3.39 4.59 -0.15
N ILE A 48 -3.13 4.90 1.12
CA ILE A 48 -3.11 6.29 1.61
C ILE A 48 -1.65 6.68 1.85
N ALA A 49 -1.14 7.57 0.99
CA ALA A 49 0.19 8.13 1.11
C ALA A 49 0.10 9.63 1.49
N GLY A 50 0.90 10.03 2.47
CA GLY A 50 0.95 11.41 2.98
C GLY A 50 2.04 12.22 2.29
N ARG A 51 3.09 12.58 3.06
CA ARG A 51 4.19 13.44 2.60
C ARG A 51 4.86 12.99 1.28
N ALA A 52 4.82 11.69 0.97
CA ALA A 52 5.37 11.15 -0.28
C ALA A 52 4.68 11.70 -1.55
N LEU A 53 3.43 12.17 -1.43
CA LEU A 53 2.65 12.74 -2.55
C LEU A 53 2.74 14.27 -2.65
N VAL A 54 3.51 14.93 -1.78
CA VAL A 54 3.59 16.39 -1.71
C VAL A 54 4.96 16.88 -2.21
N GLY A 55 5.01 18.06 -2.82
CA GLY A 55 6.25 18.68 -3.34
C GLY A 55 6.54 18.32 -4.80
N GLU A 56 7.72 18.71 -5.29
CA GLU A 56 8.08 18.63 -6.71
C GLU A 56 7.98 17.22 -7.30
N LYS A 57 8.28 16.19 -6.50
CA LYS A 57 8.21 14.79 -6.90
C LYS A 57 6.86 14.13 -6.62
N GLY A 58 5.91 14.82 -5.97
CA GLY A 58 4.66 14.23 -5.49
C GLY A 58 3.83 13.58 -6.60
N LYS A 59 3.73 14.24 -7.76
CA LYS A 59 3.05 13.69 -8.94
C LYS A 59 3.74 12.42 -9.46
N GLN A 60 5.06 12.44 -9.60
CA GLN A 60 5.84 11.29 -10.06
C GLN A 60 5.67 10.10 -9.12
N THR A 61 5.70 10.33 -7.80
CA THR A 61 5.46 9.29 -6.79
C THR A 61 4.04 8.74 -6.90
N ALA A 62 3.03 9.59 -7.09
CA ALA A 62 1.65 9.16 -7.27
C ALA A 62 1.48 8.27 -8.51
N GLU A 63 2.09 8.65 -9.64
CA GLU A 63 2.08 7.88 -10.88
C GLU A 63 2.79 6.52 -10.71
N ALA A 64 3.93 6.49 -10.01
CA ALA A 64 4.64 5.25 -9.71
C ALA A 64 3.82 4.31 -8.81
N ILE A 65 3.21 4.82 -7.73
CA ILE A 65 2.30 4.04 -6.88
C ILE A 65 1.14 3.49 -7.71
N ARG A 66 0.53 4.33 -8.57
CA ARG A 66 -0.59 3.90 -9.42
C ARG A 66 -0.18 2.82 -10.42
N ALA A 67 1.02 2.91 -10.98
CA ALA A 67 1.55 1.90 -11.89
C ALA A 67 1.76 0.56 -11.19
N GLU A 68 2.33 0.55 -9.97
CA GLU A 68 2.48 -0.69 -9.19
C GLU A 68 1.12 -1.29 -8.79
N ILE A 69 0.15 -0.48 -8.40
CA ILE A 69 -1.22 -0.96 -8.11
C ILE A 69 -1.80 -1.67 -9.34
N GLY A 70 -1.62 -1.10 -10.53
CA GLY A 70 -2.10 -1.67 -11.79
C GLY A 70 -1.54 -3.06 -12.13
N LYS A 71 -0.38 -3.44 -11.57
CA LYS A 71 0.20 -4.78 -11.77
C LYS A 71 -0.56 -5.88 -11.03
N TYR A 72 -1.28 -5.54 -9.96
CA TYR A 72 -1.85 -6.53 -9.04
C TYR A 72 -3.38 -6.43 -8.87
N TRP A 73 -3.98 -5.26 -9.12
CA TRP A 73 -5.44 -5.00 -9.01
C TRP A 73 -6.06 -4.39 -10.29
N GLY A 74 -5.37 -4.48 -11.42
CA GLY A 74 -5.86 -4.04 -12.74
C GLY A 74 -6.96 -4.92 -13.32
#